data_AF-A0A5D4XJV2-F1
#
_entry.id   AF-A0A5D4XJV2-F1
#
_cell.length_a   1.000
_cell.length_b   1.000
_cell.length_c   1.000
_cell.angle_alpha   90.00
_cell.angle_beta   90.00
_cell.angle_gamma   90.00
#
_symmetry.space_group_name_H-M   'P 1'
#
loop_
_entity.id
_entity.type
_entity.pdbx_description
1 polymer ?
#
loop_
_entity_poly.entity_id
_entity_poly.type
_entity_poly.pdbx_seq_one_letter_code
_entity_poly.pdbx_strand_id
1 'polypeptide(L)'
;MYLVRASELNLRSSPRVVTTNRIGLLPRGHAVELVEKARAPWWKVRTELGGTKVEGYVSSDWLTSAGELPRQTPANRLVEVHLQSKNPVKRSQDGGRASPLNEPDAPRRKAGSAAEHARQLLAIVGWLRVDRSVRYLPTAGSTYCNIYSYDYCCLGSTYLPRVWWTATALRDLDHGVPVEPVYAATVRELNANSLHHWLPEFGARFGWRREFDLSALQQAANEGAVCIISAQHVDANRSGHICPVVPESGSHRADRRDGRVRAPLQSNAGRVNFQFGAPLWWTSSKLKSSSFWIHD
;
A
#
# COMPACT_ATOMS: atom_id res chain seq x y z
N MET A 1 4.71 -26.42 14.83
CA MET A 1 4.06 -25.28 14.16
C MET A 1 3.41 -24.42 15.22
N TYR A 2 3.55 -23.10 15.12
CA TYR A 2 3.04 -22.13 16.10
C TYR A 2 2.09 -21.14 15.42
N LEU A 3 1.19 -20.56 16.21
CA LEU A 3 0.26 -19.53 15.77
C LEU A 3 0.53 -18.24 16.53
N VAL A 4 0.39 -17.10 15.85
CA VAL A 4 0.49 -15.79 16.49
C VAL A 4 -0.75 -15.52 17.35
N ARG A 5 -0.57 -15.16 18.62
CA ARG A 5 -1.67 -14.82 19.54
C ARG A 5 -1.89 -13.31 19.70
N ALA A 6 -0.87 -12.50 19.42
CA ALA A 6 -1.02 -11.06 19.36
C ALA A 6 -1.96 -10.68 18.22
N SER A 7 -2.66 -9.55 18.33
CA SER A 7 -3.36 -8.96 17.17
C SER A 7 -2.40 -8.82 15.98
N GLU A 8 -1.16 -8.42 16.27
CA GLU A 8 -0.10 -8.19 15.30
C GLU A 8 1.28 -8.49 15.90
N LEU A 9 2.12 -9.24 15.18
CA LEU A 9 3.48 -9.59 15.58
C LEU A 9 4.48 -9.22 14.50
N ASN A 10 5.45 -8.38 14.83
CA ASN A 10 6.48 -7.96 13.87
C ASN A 10 7.47 -9.11 13.58
N LEU A 11 7.59 -9.49 12.32
CA LEU A 11 8.70 -10.31 11.81
C LEU A 11 9.91 -9.42 11.53
N ARG A 12 11.08 -9.79 12.05
CA ARG A 12 12.28 -8.94 12.00
C ARG A 12 13.50 -9.62 11.39
N SER A 13 14.41 -8.87 10.78
CA SER A 13 15.67 -9.41 10.25
C SER A 13 16.75 -9.65 11.31
N SER A 14 16.53 -9.18 12.54
CA SER A 14 17.42 -9.43 13.69
C SER A 14 16.64 -9.46 15.01
N PRO A 15 17.13 -10.19 16.04
CA PRO A 15 16.46 -10.37 17.33
C PRO A 15 16.63 -9.15 18.25
N ARG A 16 16.15 -7.99 17.79
CA ARG A 16 16.13 -6.72 18.51
C ARG A 16 15.00 -5.84 18.02
N VAL A 17 14.47 -4.97 18.88
CA VAL A 17 13.48 -3.98 18.47
C VAL A 17 14.20 -2.75 17.95
N VAL A 18 14.36 -2.66 16.62
CA VAL A 18 14.76 -1.41 15.95
C VAL A 18 13.84 -1.16 14.78
N THR A 19 13.65 0.09 14.41
CA THR A 19 12.59 0.42 13.47
C THR A 19 12.94 0.12 12.00
N THR A 20 14.21 -0.20 11.70
CA THR A 20 14.73 -0.55 10.37
C THR A 20 14.77 -2.05 10.09
N ASN A 21 14.55 -2.90 11.09
CA ASN A 21 14.68 -4.35 10.93
C ASN A 21 13.35 -5.07 10.78
N ARG A 22 12.23 -4.36 10.59
CA ARG A 22 10.92 -4.99 10.36
C ARG A 22 10.86 -5.50 8.92
N ILE A 23 10.70 -6.81 8.77
CA ILE A 23 10.48 -7.49 7.49
C ILE A 23 9.00 -7.39 7.11
N GLY A 24 8.12 -7.68 8.06
CA GLY A 24 6.67 -7.71 7.85
C GLY A 24 5.91 -7.86 9.16
N LEU A 25 4.61 -7.98 9.07
CA LEU A 25 3.72 -8.09 10.21
C LEU A 25 2.86 -9.34 10.08
N LEU A 26 2.81 -10.12 11.15
CA LEU A 26 2.11 -11.40 11.22
C LEU A 26 0.81 -11.17 12.00
N PRO A 27 -0.37 -11.32 11.37
CA PRO A 27 -1.64 -11.14 12.07
C PRO A 27 -1.86 -12.26 13.08
N ARG A 28 -2.82 -12.07 13.99
CA ARG A 28 -3.32 -13.15 14.85
C ARG A 28 -3.70 -14.38 14.03
N GLY A 29 -3.37 -15.56 14.54
CA GLY A 29 -3.62 -16.85 13.89
C GLY A 29 -2.64 -17.18 12.76
N HIS A 30 -1.70 -16.29 12.42
CA HIS A 30 -0.72 -16.55 11.38
C HIS A 30 0.20 -17.71 11.76
N ALA A 31 0.36 -18.67 10.85
CA ALA A 31 1.15 -19.87 11.09
C ALA A 31 2.64 -19.61 10.85
N VAL A 32 3.46 -20.06 11.79
CA VAL A 32 4.92 -19.99 11.70
C VAL A 32 5.56 -21.33 12.06
N GLU A 33 6.64 -21.65 11.36
CA GLU A 33 7.51 -22.78 11.65
C GLU A 33 8.67 -22.29 12.49
N LEU A 34 8.93 -22.92 13.63
CA LEU A 34 10.10 -22.62 14.45
C LEU A 34 11.35 -23.14 13.74
N VAL A 35 12.32 -22.27 13.48
CA VAL A 35 13.63 -22.62 12.91
C VAL A 35 14.67 -22.73 14.03
N GLU A 36 14.72 -21.73 14.93
CA GLU A 36 15.73 -21.66 15.98
C GLU A 36 15.20 -20.90 17.21
N LYS A 37 15.50 -21.38 18.41
CA LYS A 37 15.32 -20.61 19.65
C LYS A 37 16.58 -19.77 19.89
N ALA A 38 16.56 -18.50 19.47
CA ALA A 38 17.66 -17.57 19.70
C ALA A 38 17.65 -17.05 21.15
N ARG A 39 18.29 -15.91 21.42
CA ARG A 39 18.26 -15.28 22.76
C ARG A 39 16.83 -14.90 23.15
N ALA A 40 16.39 -15.28 24.35
CA ALA A 40 15.06 -14.92 24.83
C ALA A 40 14.80 -13.39 24.76
N PRO A 41 13.60 -12.94 24.36
CA PRO A 41 12.43 -13.73 23.99
C PRO A 41 12.36 -14.07 22.48
N TRP A 42 13.47 -14.07 21.75
CA TRP A 42 13.46 -14.15 20.28
C TRP A 42 13.54 -15.58 19.75
N TRP A 43 12.60 -15.92 18.88
CA TRP A 43 12.67 -17.13 18.06
C TRP A 43 12.85 -16.74 16.60
N LYS A 44 13.71 -17.47 15.89
CA LYS A 44 13.78 -17.45 14.44
C LYS A 44 12.69 -18.37 13.89
N VAL A 45 11.90 -17.85 12.98
CA VAL A 45 10.77 -18.56 12.37
C VAL A 45 10.82 -18.47 10.86
N ARG A 46 10.21 -19.45 10.21
CA ARG A 46 9.92 -19.48 8.78
C ARG A 46 8.43 -19.33 8.58
N THR A 47 8.04 -18.55 7.59
CA THR A 47 6.65 -18.28 7.28
C THR A 47 6.47 -17.87 5.82
N GLU A 48 5.24 -17.83 5.34
CA GLU A 48 4.87 -17.21 4.06
C GLU A 48 4.30 -15.80 4.29
N LEU A 49 4.77 -14.83 3.50
CA LEU A 49 4.22 -13.47 3.41
C LEU A 49 3.94 -13.15 1.95
N GLY A 50 2.66 -12.95 1.59
CA GLY A 50 2.25 -12.62 0.23
C GLY A 50 2.77 -13.62 -0.83
N GLY A 51 2.66 -14.92 -0.57
CA GLY A 51 3.14 -15.97 -1.49
C GLY A 51 4.64 -16.28 -1.40
N THR A 52 5.41 -15.48 -0.67
CA THR A 52 6.88 -15.63 -0.58
C THR A 52 7.27 -16.25 0.76
N LYS A 53 8.08 -17.32 0.72
CA LYS A 53 8.69 -17.90 1.92
C LYS A 53 9.78 -16.97 2.45
N VAL A 54 9.65 -16.57 3.72
CA VAL A 54 10.57 -15.67 4.41
C VAL A 54 10.97 -16.25 5.76
N GLU A 55 12.20 -15.95 6.19
CA GLU A 55 12.68 -16.24 7.55
C GLU A 55 12.95 -14.93 8.30
N GLY A 56 12.71 -14.94 9.61
CA GLY A 56 12.98 -13.79 10.46
C GLY A 56 12.78 -14.12 11.94
N TYR A 57 12.90 -13.10 12.78
CA TYR A 57 12.82 -13.19 14.23
C TYR A 57 11.52 -12.57 14.74
N VAL A 58 10.87 -13.27 15.67
CA VAL A 58 9.66 -12.81 16.39
C VAL A 58 9.85 -13.00 17.88
N SER A 59 9.10 -12.28 18.71
CA SER A 59 9.03 -12.56 20.16
C SER A 59 8.16 -13.81 20.39
N SER A 60 8.72 -14.80 21.06
CA SER A 60 8.07 -16.06 21.42
C SER A 60 6.91 -15.85 22.39
N ASP A 61 6.90 -14.75 23.13
CA ASP A 61 5.81 -14.39 24.05
C ASP A 61 4.47 -14.25 23.33
N TRP A 62 4.49 -14.06 22.01
CA TRP A 62 3.30 -13.89 21.18
C TRP A 62 2.99 -15.11 20.30
N LEU A 63 3.64 -16.25 20.57
CA LEU A 63 3.36 -17.51 19.89
C LEU A 63 2.63 -18.46 20.82
N THR A 64 1.75 -19.29 20.25
CA THR A 64 1.14 -20.43 20.92
C THR A 64 1.26 -21.67 20.05
N SER A 65 1.24 -22.85 20.68
CA SER A 65 1.25 -24.11 19.94
C SER A 65 -0.05 -24.25 19.13
N ALA A 66 0.05 -24.67 17.87
CA ALA A 66 -1.12 -24.82 16.99
C ALA A 66 -2.14 -25.86 17.50
N GLY A 67 -1.76 -26.71 18.46
CA GLY A 67 -2.64 -27.73 19.06
C GLY A 67 -3.62 -27.22 20.12
N GLU A 68 -3.53 -25.96 20.59
CA GLU A 68 -4.31 -25.44 21.73
C GLU A 68 -5.37 -24.39 21.38
N LEU A 69 -5.50 -23.95 20.13
CA LEU A 69 -6.56 -23.01 19.76
C LEU A 69 -7.78 -23.76 19.18
N PRO A 70 -9.01 -23.51 19.68
CA PRO A 70 -10.20 -23.91 18.95
C PRO A 70 -10.14 -23.29 17.56
N ARG A 71 -10.47 -24.07 16.52
CA ARG A 71 -10.60 -23.57 15.14
C ARG A 71 -11.61 -22.42 15.16
N GLN A 72 -11.13 -21.20 15.03
CA GLN A 72 -12.00 -20.05 14.85
C GLN A 72 -12.62 -20.15 13.46
N THR A 73 -13.95 -20.16 13.41
CA THR A 73 -14.75 -19.90 12.21
C THR A 73 -14.23 -18.59 11.58
N PRO A 74 -14.13 -18.46 10.24
CA PRO A 74 -13.55 -17.27 9.64
C PRO A 74 -14.27 -16.01 10.15
N ALA A 75 -13.56 -15.22 10.95
CA ALA A 75 -13.95 -13.87 11.31
C ALA A 75 -14.26 -13.10 10.02
N ASN A 76 -15.27 -12.23 10.09
CA ASN A 76 -15.77 -11.46 8.96
C ASN A 76 -14.58 -10.92 8.12
N ARG A 77 -14.57 -11.21 6.82
CA ARG A 77 -13.46 -10.81 5.93
C ARG A 77 -13.28 -9.31 6.07
N LEU A 78 -12.10 -8.87 6.50
CA LEU A 78 -11.69 -7.47 6.49
C LEU A 78 -12.10 -6.85 5.14
N VAL A 79 -13.05 -5.91 5.17
CA VAL A 79 -13.64 -5.32 3.96
C VAL A 79 -12.94 -4.04 3.57
N GLU A 80 -12.99 -3.72 2.27
CA GLU A 80 -12.62 -2.41 1.75
C GLU A 80 -13.46 -1.33 2.42
N VAL A 81 -12.83 -0.22 2.77
CA VAL A 81 -13.51 0.93 3.36
C VAL A 81 -13.28 2.20 2.55
N HIS A 82 -14.39 2.84 2.20
CA HIS A 82 -14.45 4.13 1.53
C HIS A 82 -15.47 5.01 2.24
N LEU A 83 -15.11 6.27 2.50
CA LEU A 83 -16.09 7.25 2.97
C LEU A 83 -16.97 7.71 1.82
N GLN A 84 -18.27 7.65 2.05
CA GLN A 84 -19.26 8.21 1.14
C GLN A 84 -19.41 9.72 1.37
N SER A 85 -19.57 10.47 0.29
CA SER A 85 -19.84 11.90 0.35
C SER A 85 -21.21 12.19 -0.24
N LYS A 86 -22.00 13.01 0.46
CA LYS A 86 -23.27 13.55 -0.05
C LYS A 86 -23.04 14.66 -1.09
N ASN A 87 -21.89 15.32 -1.01
CA ASN A 87 -21.49 16.37 -1.95
C ASN A 87 -20.67 15.77 -3.11
N PRO A 88 -20.72 16.38 -4.30
CA PRO A 88 -19.83 16.00 -5.39
C PRO A 88 -18.36 16.09 -4.98
N VAL A 89 -17.58 15.08 -5.34
CA VAL A 89 -16.14 14.99 -5.08
C VAL A 89 -15.43 14.98 -6.43
N LYS A 90 -14.82 16.13 -6.78
CA LYS A 90 -14.30 16.41 -8.12
C LYS A 90 -12.81 16.76 -8.07
N ARG A 91 -12.09 16.52 -9.16
CA ARG A 91 -10.67 16.88 -9.34
C ARG A 91 -10.44 18.39 -9.43
N SER A 92 -11.45 19.16 -9.82
CA SER A 92 -11.41 20.63 -9.92
C SER A 92 -11.56 21.35 -8.58
N GLN A 93 -11.70 20.61 -7.48
CA GLN A 93 -11.91 21.14 -6.13
C GLN A 93 -10.96 20.46 -5.14
N ASP A 94 -10.70 21.11 -4.01
CA ASP A 94 -9.87 20.60 -2.92
C ASP A 94 -10.68 19.99 -1.76
N GLY A 95 -12.00 20.18 -1.76
CA GLY A 95 -12.94 19.55 -0.82
C GLY A 95 -13.16 18.05 -1.06
N GLY A 96 -13.55 17.33 -0.01
CA GLY A 96 -13.94 15.91 -0.10
C GLY A 96 -12.79 14.93 -0.38
N ARG A 97 -11.53 15.31 -0.14
CA ARG A 97 -10.34 14.46 -0.35
C ARG A 97 -10.29 13.17 0.49
N ALA A 98 -11.16 13.03 1.48
CA ALA A 98 -11.34 11.79 2.24
C ALA A 98 -12.17 10.72 1.48
N SER A 99 -12.94 11.14 0.47
CA SER A 99 -13.84 10.32 -0.31
C SER A 99 -13.31 10.09 -1.74
N PRO A 100 -13.70 8.97 -2.39
CA PRO A 100 -13.41 8.75 -3.81
C PRO A 100 -14.04 9.83 -4.70
N LEU A 101 -13.41 10.09 -5.85
CA LEU A 101 -14.00 10.89 -6.92
C LEU A 101 -15.30 10.25 -7.44
N ASN A 102 -16.29 11.10 -7.75
CA ASN A 102 -17.59 10.67 -8.28
C ASN A 102 -18.01 11.40 -9.57
N GLU A 103 -17.04 11.93 -10.31
CA GLU A 103 -17.27 12.50 -11.65
C GLU A 103 -17.74 11.41 -12.63
N PRO A 104 -18.85 11.60 -13.36
CA PRO A 104 -19.47 10.56 -14.18
C PRO A 104 -18.64 10.18 -15.43
N ASP A 105 -17.79 11.09 -15.91
CA ASP A 105 -16.91 10.91 -17.07
C ASP A 105 -15.54 10.29 -16.70
N ALA A 106 -15.34 9.91 -15.44
CA ALA A 106 -14.06 9.35 -15.00
C ALA A 106 -13.75 8.03 -15.73
N PRO A 107 -12.61 7.93 -16.45
CA PRO A 107 -12.18 6.67 -17.04
C PRO A 107 -11.86 5.69 -15.92
N ARG A 108 -12.17 4.42 -16.17
CA ARG A 108 -11.91 3.34 -15.22
C ARG A 108 -11.28 2.16 -15.94
N ARG A 109 -10.43 1.43 -15.23
CA ARG A 109 -9.98 0.11 -15.68
C ARG A 109 -11.20 -0.82 -15.67
N LYS A 110 -11.46 -1.44 -16.81
CA LYS A 110 -12.54 -2.42 -17.01
C LYS A 110 -11.89 -3.73 -17.45
N ALA A 111 -12.62 -4.84 -17.32
CA ALA A 111 -12.16 -6.12 -17.84
C ALA A 111 -11.72 -6.00 -19.31
N GLY A 112 -10.57 -6.57 -19.62
CA GLY A 112 -9.95 -6.53 -20.93
C GLY A 112 -8.59 -7.22 -20.95
N SER A 113 -7.91 -7.12 -22.07
CA SER A 113 -6.53 -7.56 -22.24
C SER A 113 -5.54 -6.66 -21.50
N ALA A 114 -4.33 -7.16 -21.27
CA ALA A 114 -3.21 -6.41 -20.71
C ALA A 114 -2.97 -5.06 -21.43
N ALA A 115 -2.99 -5.06 -22.77
CA ALA A 115 -2.81 -3.86 -23.58
C ALA A 115 -3.96 -2.84 -23.41
N GLU A 116 -5.20 -3.32 -23.24
CA GLU A 116 -6.35 -2.47 -22.96
C GLU A 116 -6.28 -1.87 -21.55
N HIS A 117 -5.90 -2.66 -20.55
CA HIS A 117 -5.67 -2.19 -19.19
C HIS A 117 -4.59 -1.10 -19.16
N ALA A 118 -3.45 -1.33 -19.82
CA ALA A 118 -2.38 -0.33 -19.91
C ALA A 118 -2.87 0.99 -20.54
N ARG A 119 -3.62 0.91 -21.65
CA ARG A 119 -4.26 2.09 -22.25
C ARG A 119 -5.24 2.79 -21.32
N GLN A 120 -6.04 2.05 -20.57
CA GLN A 120 -7.00 2.60 -19.60
C GLN A 120 -6.27 3.30 -18.43
N LEU A 121 -5.18 2.73 -17.91
CA LEU A 121 -4.36 3.36 -16.88
C LEU A 121 -3.73 4.67 -17.39
N LEU A 122 -3.28 4.73 -18.64
CA LEU A 122 -2.81 5.97 -19.25
C LEU A 122 -3.93 7.00 -19.40
N ALA A 123 -5.14 6.58 -19.79
CA ALA A 123 -6.30 7.47 -19.85
C ALA A 123 -6.67 8.01 -18.46
N ILE A 124 -6.54 7.20 -17.41
CA ILE A 124 -6.72 7.62 -16.01
C ILE A 124 -5.70 8.70 -15.63
N VAL A 125 -4.41 8.51 -15.92
CA VAL A 125 -3.38 9.54 -15.66
C VAL A 125 -3.73 10.84 -16.39
N GLY A 126 -4.07 10.72 -17.67
CA GLY A 126 -4.46 11.84 -18.53
C GLY A 126 -5.76 12.54 -18.09
N TRP A 127 -6.66 11.85 -17.40
CA TRP A 127 -7.89 12.43 -16.88
C TRP A 127 -7.70 13.03 -15.48
N LEU A 128 -6.93 12.38 -14.61
CA LEU A 128 -6.61 12.89 -13.29
C LEU A 128 -5.82 14.20 -13.38
N ARG A 129 -4.99 14.38 -14.43
CA ARG A 129 -4.25 15.62 -14.71
C ARG A 129 -3.56 16.15 -13.46
N VAL A 130 -2.71 15.32 -12.86
CA VAL A 130 -2.06 15.61 -11.57
C VAL A 130 -1.35 16.97 -11.53
N ASP A 131 -0.86 17.44 -12.67
CA ASP A 131 -0.20 18.71 -12.89
C ASP A 131 -1.12 19.94 -12.91
N ARG A 132 -2.45 19.76 -13.01
CA ARG A 132 -3.42 20.86 -13.16
C ARG A 132 -4.65 20.77 -12.27
N SER A 133 -5.06 19.57 -11.87
CA SER A 133 -6.25 19.38 -11.04
C SER A 133 -6.01 19.93 -9.63
N VAL A 134 -6.86 20.87 -9.21
CA VAL A 134 -6.84 21.54 -7.89
C VAL A 134 -6.73 20.54 -6.74
N ARG A 135 -7.37 19.38 -6.87
CA ARG A 135 -7.32 18.29 -5.90
C ARG A 135 -5.90 17.83 -5.56
N TYR A 136 -4.95 17.92 -6.49
CA TYR A 136 -3.57 17.41 -6.33
C TYR A 136 -2.49 18.49 -6.30
N LEU A 137 -2.82 19.74 -6.66
CA LEU A 137 -1.85 20.82 -6.68
C LEU A 137 -1.28 21.04 -5.27
N PRO A 138 0.06 21.07 -5.10
CA PRO A 138 0.67 21.28 -3.80
C PRO A 138 0.38 22.68 -3.28
N THR A 139 0.34 22.81 -1.96
CA THR A 139 0.33 24.12 -1.26
C THR A 139 1.70 24.37 -0.63
N ALA A 140 1.88 25.53 0.01
CA ALA A 140 3.13 25.87 0.69
C ALA A 140 3.57 24.83 1.75
N GLY A 141 2.61 24.11 2.36
CA GLY A 141 2.89 23.17 3.45
C GLY A 141 2.41 21.74 3.20
N SER A 142 1.81 21.42 2.05
CA SER A 142 1.18 20.10 1.84
C SER A 142 1.29 19.61 0.41
N THR A 143 1.45 18.29 0.29
CA THR A 143 1.43 17.55 -0.97
C THR A 143 0.41 16.43 -0.85
N TYR A 144 -0.15 16.00 -1.97
CA TYR A 144 -1.34 15.15 -1.99
C TYR A 144 -1.08 13.81 -2.69
N CYS A 145 0.14 13.30 -2.56
CA CYS A 145 0.61 12.04 -3.16
C CYS A 145 -0.24 10.82 -2.77
N ASN A 146 -0.69 10.74 -1.52
CA ASN A 146 -1.58 9.70 -1.02
C ASN A 146 -2.98 9.78 -1.65
N ILE A 147 -3.55 10.98 -1.78
CA ILE A 147 -4.87 11.19 -2.40
C ILE A 147 -4.81 10.88 -3.89
N TYR A 148 -3.75 11.32 -4.57
CA TYR A 148 -3.55 11.01 -5.98
C TYR A 148 -3.41 9.50 -6.23
N SER A 149 -2.58 8.82 -5.43
CA SER A 149 -2.42 7.36 -5.53
C SER A 149 -3.72 6.62 -5.22
N TYR A 150 -4.49 7.09 -4.24
CA TYR A 150 -5.81 6.56 -3.92
C TYR A 150 -6.80 6.68 -5.09
N ASP A 151 -6.93 7.87 -5.68
CA ASP A 151 -7.85 8.09 -6.79
C ASP A 151 -7.41 7.29 -8.03
N TYR A 152 -6.10 7.19 -8.30
CA TYR A 152 -5.54 6.33 -9.34
C TYR A 152 -5.92 4.85 -9.12
N CYS A 153 -5.78 4.34 -7.89
CA CYS A 153 -6.13 2.95 -7.57
C CYS A 153 -7.64 2.70 -7.70
N CYS A 154 -8.48 3.61 -7.18
CA CYS A 154 -9.94 3.53 -7.30
C CYS A 154 -10.41 3.48 -8.76
N LEU A 155 -9.83 4.31 -9.62
CA LEU A 155 -10.13 4.30 -11.06
C LEU A 155 -9.50 3.10 -11.75
N GLY A 156 -8.36 2.61 -11.26
CA GLY A 156 -7.73 1.36 -11.67
C GLY A 156 -8.45 0.10 -11.19
N SER A 157 -9.59 0.21 -10.50
CA SER A 157 -10.33 -0.93 -9.94
C SER A 157 -9.46 -1.78 -8.99
N THR A 158 -8.69 -1.12 -8.13
CA THR A 158 -7.83 -1.73 -7.11
C THR A 158 -7.97 -0.98 -5.79
N TYR A 159 -7.88 -1.70 -4.67
CA TYR A 159 -8.08 -1.09 -3.35
C TYR A 159 -6.77 -0.61 -2.72
N LEU A 160 -6.58 0.69 -2.66
CA LEU A 160 -5.65 1.36 -1.75
C LEU A 160 -6.50 2.21 -0.80
N PRO A 161 -6.31 2.17 0.53
CA PRO A 161 -7.18 2.92 1.44
C PRO A 161 -6.88 4.43 1.43
N ARG A 162 -7.91 5.27 1.31
CA ARG A 162 -7.80 6.69 1.73
C ARG A 162 -7.93 6.85 3.23
N VAL A 163 -8.84 6.06 3.78
CA VAL A 163 -9.10 5.94 5.21
C VAL A 163 -9.00 4.49 5.62
N TRP A 164 -8.78 4.26 6.89
CA TRP A 164 -8.68 2.93 7.45
C TRP A 164 -9.33 2.85 8.81
N TRP A 165 -9.82 1.66 9.15
CA TRP A 165 -10.45 1.35 10.42
C TRP A 165 -9.55 1.74 11.61
N THR A 166 -10.15 2.26 12.68
CA THR A 166 -9.47 2.43 13.97
C THR A 166 -9.20 1.06 14.60
N ALA A 167 -8.30 1.00 15.59
CA ALA A 167 -7.99 -0.26 16.28
C ALA A 167 -9.24 -0.89 16.94
N THR A 168 -10.15 -0.07 17.46
CA THR A 168 -11.44 -0.52 18.01
C THR A 168 -12.32 -1.11 16.91
N ALA A 169 -12.49 -0.39 15.79
CA ALA A 169 -13.29 -0.89 14.66
C ALA A 169 -12.74 -2.20 14.07
N LEU A 170 -11.41 -2.34 13.97
CA LEU A 170 -10.78 -3.59 13.53
C LEU A 170 -11.08 -4.74 14.47
N ARG A 171 -11.08 -4.50 15.79
CA ARG A 171 -11.44 -5.52 16.80
C ARG A 171 -12.89 -5.94 16.64
N ASP A 172 -13.79 -4.98 16.48
CA ASP A 172 -15.23 -5.25 16.32
C ASP A 172 -15.48 -6.08 15.04
N LEU A 173 -14.85 -5.72 13.93
CA LEU A 173 -14.90 -6.48 12.68
C LEU A 173 -14.35 -7.91 12.84
N ASP A 174 -13.24 -8.10 13.57
CA ASP A 174 -12.66 -9.41 13.88
C ASP A 174 -13.61 -10.29 14.72
N HIS A 175 -14.47 -9.67 15.54
CA HIS A 175 -15.52 -10.35 16.30
C HIS A 175 -16.84 -10.52 15.53
N GLY A 176 -16.89 -10.14 14.26
CA GLY A 176 -18.10 -10.23 13.45
C GLY A 176 -19.14 -9.16 13.76
N VAL A 177 -18.78 -8.11 14.50
CA VAL A 177 -19.63 -6.96 14.75
C VAL A 177 -19.59 -6.05 13.52
N PRO A 178 -20.74 -5.71 12.91
CA PRO A 178 -20.79 -4.74 11.81
C PRO A 178 -20.33 -3.36 12.29
N VAL A 179 -19.48 -2.70 11.50
CA VAL A 179 -18.99 -1.35 11.78
C VAL A 179 -19.22 -0.44 10.58
N GLU A 180 -19.94 0.66 10.80
CA GLU A 180 -20.15 1.68 9.78
C GLU A 180 -18.93 2.62 9.66
N PRO A 181 -18.53 3.05 8.45
CA PRO A 181 -17.42 3.98 8.26
C PRO A 181 -17.81 5.42 8.57
N VAL A 182 -17.44 5.87 9.76
CA VAL A 182 -17.71 7.21 10.30
C VAL A 182 -16.38 7.92 10.52
N TYR A 183 -16.20 9.05 9.82
CA TYR A 183 -14.98 9.84 9.87
C TYR A 183 -14.61 10.22 11.30
N ALA A 184 -13.34 10.03 11.67
CA ALA A 184 -12.77 10.28 12.99
C ALA A 184 -13.34 9.46 14.16
N ALA A 185 -14.34 8.61 13.93
CA ALA A 185 -14.90 7.71 14.94
C ALA A 185 -14.47 6.25 14.71
N THR A 186 -14.82 5.69 13.55
CA THR A 186 -14.50 4.30 13.20
C THR A 186 -13.44 4.19 12.12
N VAL A 187 -13.20 5.28 11.37
CA VAL A 187 -12.12 5.36 10.38
C VAL A 187 -11.27 6.62 10.53
N ARG A 188 -10.00 6.52 10.17
CA ARG A 188 -9.03 7.62 10.15
C ARG A 188 -8.35 7.72 8.80
N GLU A 189 -7.92 8.92 8.46
CA GLU A 189 -7.16 9.17 7.23
C GLU A 189 -5.76 8.55 7.27
N LEU A 190 -5.32 7.99 6.14
CA LEU A 190 -3.95 7.52 5.96
C LEU A 190 -3.12 8.50 5.13
N ASN A 191 -2.01 8.96 5.71
CA ASN A 191 -0.95 9.67 4.99
C ASN A 191 0.02 8.68 4.32
N ALA A 192 1.02 9.18 3.58
CA ALA A 192 1.98 8.33 2.87
C ALA A 192 2.80 7.41 3.79
N ASN A 193 3.17 7.85 5.00
CA ASN A 193 3.86 7.00 5.98
C ASN A 193 2.94 5.86 6.46
N SER A 194 1.68 6.16 6.74
CA SER A 194 0.70 5.14 7.14
C SER A 194 0.42 4.15 6.02
N LEU A 195 0.35 4.59 4.76
CA LEU A 195 0.20 3.70 3.60
C LEU A 195 1.41 2.79 3.41
N HIS A 196 2.62 3.29 3.66
CA HIS A 196 3.84 2.49 3.67
C HIS A 196 3.79 1.35 4.70
N HIS A 197 3.05 1.53 5.79
CA HIS A 197 2.85 0.50 6.82
C HIS A 197 1.68 -0.41 6.49
N TRP A 198 0.60 0.14 5.96
CA TRP A 198 -0.60 -0.61 5.58
C TRP A 198 -0.32 -1.65 4.49
N LEU A 199 0.46 -1.31 3.47
CA LEU A 199 0.74 -2.21 2.33
C LEU A 199 1.35 -3.58 2.76
N PRO A 200 2.43 -3.64 3.56
CA PRO A 200 2.95 -4.92 4.05
C PRO A 200 2.07 -5.63 5.07
N GLU A 201 1.16 -4.92 5.73
CA GLU A 201 0.30 -5.45 6.79
C GLU A 201 -0.99 -6.06 6.25
N PHE A 202 -1.64 -5.35 5.32
CA PHE A 202 -2.96 -5.70 4.79
C PHE A 202 -2.98 -5.89 3.28
N GLY A 203 -2.00 -5.36 2.54
CA GLY A 203 -2.05 -5.28 1.08
C GLY A 203 -2.35 -6.62 0.40
N ALA A 204 -1.74 -7.71 0.87
CA ALA A 204 -1.98 -9.05 0.32
C ALA A 204 -3.44 -9.53 0.43
N ARG A 205 -4.18 -9.09 1.46
CA ARG A 205 -5.62 -9.39 1.60
C ARG A 205 -6.48 -8.64 0.57
N PHE A 206 -5.91 -7.60 -0.03
CA PHE A 206 -6.52 -6.73 -1.03
C PHE A 206 -5.77 -6.81 -2.38
N GLY A 207 -5.18 -7.96 -2.70
CA GLY A 207 -4.59 -8.22 -4.02
C GLY A 207 -3.20 -7.62 -4.28
N TRP A 208 -2.59 -6.92 -3.32
CA TRP A 208 -1.24 -6.39 -3.50
C TRP A 208 -0.17 -7.44 -3.21
N ARG A 209 0.78 -7.59 -4.14
CA ARG A 209 2.01 -8.35 -3.92
C ARG A 209 3.23 -7.43 -3.88
N ARG A 210 4.21 -7.81 -3.06
CA ARG A 210 5.48 -7.10 -2.94
C ARG A 210 6.36 -7.37 -4.17
N GLU A 211 7.04 -6.35 -4.66
CA GLU A 211 8.05 -6.46 -5.72
C GLU A 211 9.38 -5.86 -5.25
N PHE A 212 10.49 -6.39 -5.76
CA PHE A 212 11.86 -5.94 -5.47
C PHE A 212 12.66 -5.61 -6.73
N ASP A 213 12.28 -6.15 -7.89
CA ASP A 213 12.90 -5.83 -9.18
C ASP A 213 12.13 -4.70 -9.89
N LEU A 214 12.80 -3.56 -10.12
CA LEU A 214 12.19 -2.39 -10.78
C LEU A 214 11.84 -2.64 -12.24
N SER A 215 12.52 -3.57 -12.91
CA SER A 215 12.22 -3.98 -14.28
C SER A 215 10.94 -4.81 -14.30
N ALA A 216 10.79 -5.73 -13.34
CA ALA A 216 9.54 -6.49 -13.18
C ALA A 216 8.36 -5.57 -12.80
N LEU A 217 8.60 -4.58 -11.92
CA LEU A 217 7.60 -3.57 -11.58
C LEU A 217 7.13 -2.75 -12.78
N GLN A 218 8.08 -2.25 -13.59
CA GLN A 218 7.74 -1.51 -14.81
C GLN A 218 7.04 -2.41 -15.84
N GLN A 219 7.48 -3.66 -15.98
CA GLN A 219 6.88 -4.61 -16.90
C GLN A 219 5.42 -4.91 -16.52
N ALA A 220 5.13 -5.14 -15.23
CA ALA A 220 3.77 -5.33 -14.76
C ALA A 220 2.89 -4.10 -15.04
N ALA A 221 3.42 -2.88 -14.85
CA ALA A 221 2.69 -1.66 -15.24
C ALA A 221 2.43 -1.61 -16.76
N ASN A 222 3.41 -2.00 -17.59
CA ASN A 222 3.24 -2.09 -19.04
C ASN A 222 2.20 -3.15 -19.46
N GLU A 223 2.04 -4.20 -18.66
CA GLU A 223 1.02 -5.26 -18.82
C GLU A 223 -0.34 -4.87 -18.19
N GLY A 224 -0.47 -3.64 -17.68
CA GLY A 224 -1.74 -3.09 -17.22
C GLY A 224 -2.09 -3.40 -15.76
N ALA A 225 -1.13 -3.89 -14.96
CA ALA A 225 -1.25 -3.97 -13.52
C ALA A 225 -1.13 -2.59 -12.87
N VAL A 226 -1.84 -2.35 -11.77
CA VAL A 226 -1.69 -1.14 -10.96
C VAL A 226 -0.45 -1.32 -10.08
N CYS A 227 0.52 -0.42 -10.24
CA CYS A 227 1.80 -0.51 -9.56
C CYS A 227 2.07 0.74 -8.72
N ILE A 228 2.64 0.57 -7.52
CA ILE A 228 2.90 1.68 -6.58
C ILE A 228 4.32 1.61 -6.03
N ILE A 229 4.98 2.76 -5.94
CA ILE A 229 6.16 2.99 -5.10
C ILE A 229 5.73 3.73 -3.84
N SER A 230 6.16 3.28 -2.67
CA SER A 230 5.89 3.91 -1.38
C SER A 230 7.19 4.03 -0.58
N ALA A 231 7.36 5.11 0.16
CA ALA A 231 8.47 5.29 1.08
C ALA A 231 8.06 6.02 2.35
N GLN A 232 8.72 5.68 3.45
CA GLN A 232 8.57 6.31 4.74
C GLN A 232 9.67 7.34 4.99
N HIS A 233 9.31 8.50 5.53
CA HIS A 233 10.27 9.51 5.96
C HIS A 233 11.05 9.08 7.22
N VAL A 234 12.31 9.53 7.37
CA VAL A 234 13.14 9.25 8.56
C VAL A 234 12.59 9.89 9.82
N ASP A 235 12.15 11.14 9.71
CA ASP A 235 11.38 11.86 10.72
C ASP A 235 9.89 11.51 10.59
N ALA A 236 9.31 10.94 11.64
CA ALA A 236 7.91 10.51 11.67
C ALA A 236 6.91 11.69 11.57
N ASN A 237 7.33 12.90 11.92
CA ASN A 237 6.51 14.11 11.84
C ASN A 237 6.50 14.72 10.43
N ARG A 238 7.29 14.18 9.51
CA ARG A 238 7.33 14.61 8.10
C ARG A 238 6.73 13.56 7.19
N SER A 239 6.16 14.03 6.09
CA SER A 239 5.51 13.17 5.11
C SER A 239 6.50 12.26 4.41
N GLY A 240 6.16 10.97 4.34
CA GLY A 240 6.70 10.06 3.35
C GLY A 240 6.20 10.40 1.95
N HIS A 241 6.33 9.46 1.03
CA HIS A 241 5.88 9.67 -0.33
C HIS A 241 5.38 8.37 -0.98
N ILE A 242 4.40 8.49 -1.87
CA ILE A 242 3.78 7.37 -2.57
C ILE A 242 3.39 7.83 -3.97
N CYS A 243 3.70 7.03 -5.00
CA CYS A 243 3.36 7.36 -6.37
C CYS A 243 3.02 6.12 -7.19
N PRO A 244 2.10 6.25 -8.16
CA PRO A 244 1.91 5.25 -9.20
C PRO A 244 3.12 5.08 -10.12
N VAL A 245 3.42 3.83 -10.44
CA VAL A 245 4.18 3.45 -11.64
C VAL A 245 3.17 3.24 -12.77
N VAL A 246 3.43 3.85 -13.92
CA VAL A 246 2.47 3.92 -15.03
C VAL A 246 3.04 3.22 -16.27
N PRO A 247 2.16 2.73 -17.18
CA PRO A 247 2.61 2.11 -18.41
C PRO A 247 3.44 3.06 -19.26
N GLU A 248 4.43 2.52 -19.97
CA GLU A 248 5.20 3.26 -20.96
C GLU A 248 4.42 3.45 -22.27
N SER A 249 4.55 4.62 -22.88
CA SER A 249 3.92 4.91 -24.19
C SER A 249 4.62 6.05 -24.91
N GLY A 250 4.80 5.95 -26.24
CA GLY A 250 5.39 7.02 -27.06
C GLY A 250 6.81 7.40 -26.64
N SER A 251 7.03 8.62 -26.15
CA SER A 251 8.32 9.07 -25.59
C SER A 251 8.39 8.95 -24.05
N HIS A 252 7.29 8.61 -23.38
CA HIS A 252 7.25 8.41 -21.94
C HIS A 252 7.78 7.02 -21.61
N ARG A 253 8.99 6.97 -21.05
CA ARG A 253 9.73 5.75 -20.74
C ARG A 253 10.31 5.78 -19.34
N ALA A 254 10.48 4.61 -18.76
CA ALA A 254 11.30 4.40 -17.59
C ALA A 254 12.78 4.69 -17.91
N ASP A 255 13.53 5.18 -16.93
CA ASP A 255 14.98 5.34 -17.04
C ASP A 255 15.66 3.97 -16.94
N ARG A 256 16.52 3.66 -17.91
CA ARG A 256 17.21 2.37 -18.02
C ARG A 256 18.70 2.55 -18.14
N ARG A 257 19.43 1.62 -17.53
CA ARG A 257 20.88 1.44 -17.70
C ARG A 257 21.15 -0.03 -17.95
N ASP A 258 21.92 -0.33 -19.00
CA ASP A 258 22.29 -1.70 -19.37
C ASP A 258 21.07 -2.65 -19.49
N GLY A 259 19.99 -2.14 -20.08
CA GLY A 259 18.73 -2.89 -20.27
C GLY A 259 17.85 -3.04 -19.02
N ARG A 260 18.31 -2.63 -17.84
CA ARG A 260 17.57 -2.72 -16.57
C ARG A 260 16.96 -1.39 -16.18
N VAL A 261 15.76 -1.43 -15.60
CA VAL A 261 15.09 -0.22 -15.09
C VAL A 261 15.81 0.26 -13.84
N ARG A 262 16.28 1.51 -13.88
CA ARG A 262 16.84 2.23 -12.73
C ARG A 262 15.77 3.05 -12.01
N ALA A 263 14.89 3.69 -12.77
CA ALA A 263 13.74 4.39 -12.24
C ALA A 263 12.51 4.11 -13.11
N PRO A 264 11.45 3.49 -12.57
CA PRO A 264 10.21 3.28 -13.31
C PRO A 264 9.61 4.62 -13.75
N LEU A 265 8.82 4.58 -14.82
CA LEU A 265 7.98 5.68 -15.25
C LEU A 265 6.84 5.87 -14.24
N GLN A 266 6.73 7.08 -13.70
CA GLN A 266 5.83 7.40 -12.61
C GLN A 266 4.90 8.54 -12.99
N SER A 267 3.80 8.64 -12.24
CA SER A 267 2.97 9.83 -12.16
C SER A 267 2.93 10.33 -10.73
N ASN A 268 3.04 11.64 -10.52
CA ASN A 268 3.40 12.17 -9.21
C ASN A 268 2.60 13.41 -8.78
N ALA A 269 2.07 13.36 -7.56
CA ALA A 269 1.53 14.51 -6.82
C ALA A 269 2.43 14.87 -5.64
N GLY A 270 3.63 15.39 -5.94
CA GLY A 270 4.64 15.73 -4.94
C GLY A 270 4.82 17.24 -4.78
N ARG A 271 6.04 17.65 -4.45
CA ARG A 271 6.43 19.08 -4.45
C ARG A 271 6.37 19.68 -5.86
N VAL A 272 6.63 18.86 -6.88
CA VAL A 272 6.48 19.20 -8.29
C VAL A 272 5.67 18.08 -8.92
N ASN A 273 4.47 18.41 -9.40
CA ASN A 273 3.59 17.43 -10.01
C ASN A 273 4.01 17.17 -11.46
N PHE A 274 3.90 15.92 -11.89
CA PHE A 274 4.10 15.54 -13.28
C PHE A 274 3.26 14.31 -13.61
N GLN A 275 2.71 14.27 -14.83
CA GLN A 275 1.96 13.11 -15.29
C GLN A 275 2.88 11.93 -15.64
N PHE A 276 4.07 12.23 -16.18
CA PHE A 276 5.04 11.24 -16.63
C PHE A 276 6.45 11.71 -16.29
N GLY A 277 7.20 10.90 -15.55
CA GLY A 277 8.60 11.16 -15.23
C GLY A 277 9.24 9.98 -14.51
N ALA A 278 10.56 9.85 -14.59
CA ALA A 278 11.31 8.75 -13.97
C ALA A 278 12.34 9.23 -12.92
N PRO A 279 11.96 10.07 -11.92
CA PRO A 279 12.90 10.47 -10.88
C PRO A 279 13.20 9.32 -9.91
N LEU A 280 14.46 9.23 -9.49
CA LEU A 280 14.93 8.28 -8.47
C LEU A 280 14.86 8.91 -7.07
N TRP A 281 13.65 9.16 -6.57
CA TRP A 281 13.45 9.90 -5.33
C TRP A 281 13.53 9.03 -4.06
N TRP A 282 13.21 7.75 -4.14
CA TRP A 282 13.13 6.84 -2.98
C TRP A 282 14.50 6.44 -2.41
N THR A 283 15.59 6.85 -3.06
CA THR A 283 16.97 6.67 -2.57
C THR A 283 17.46 7.86 -1.74
N SER A 284 16.62 8.87 -1.52
CA SER A 284 16.97 10.03 -0.70
C SER A 284 17.27 9.61 0.75
N SER A 285 18.31 10.19 1.35
CA SER A 285 18.64 10.01 2.78
C SER A 285 17.55 10.50 3.74
N LYS A 286 16.57 11.28 3.25
CA LYS A 286 15.38 11.69 4.01
C LYS A 286 14.35 10.58 4.16
N LEU A 287 14.50 9.49 3.41
CA LEU A 287 13.61 8.35 3.46
C LEU A 287 14.32 7.19 4.14
N LYS A 288 13.59 6.56 5.05
CA LYS A 288 14.08 5.48 5.89
C LYS A 288 13.99 4.13 5.20
N SER A 289 12.92 3.94 4.44
CA SER A 289 12.61 2.69 3.74
C SER A 289 11.72 2.97 2.56
N SER A 290 11.85 2.15 1.52
CA SER A 290 11.07 2.20 0.29
C SER A 290 10.58 0.81 -0.11
N SER A 291 9.65 0.78 -1.06
CA SER A 291 8.67 -0.28 -1.11
C SER A 291 7.89 -0.29 -2.41
N PHE A 292 7.85 -1.42 -3.11
CA PHE A 292 7.23 -1.53 -4.44
C PHE A 292 6.15 -2.60 -4.45
N TRP A 293 5.03 -2.32 -5.11
CA TRP A 293 3.85 -3.18 -5.06
C TRP A 293 3.17 -3.25 -6.41
N ILE A 294 2.60 -4.43 -6.68
CA ILE A 294 1.85 -4.75 -7.88
C ILE A 294 0.48 -5.27 -7.46
N HIS A 295 -0.56 -4.83 -8.16
CA HIS A 295 -1.90 -5.37 -8.09
C HIS A 295 -2.38 -5.64 -9.52
N ASP A 296 -2.61 -6.92 -9.83
CA ASP A 296 -3.01 -7.37 -11.15
C ASP A 296 -4.48 -7.00 -11.47
#